data_AF-A0A2C2VI55-F1
#
_entry.id   AF-A0A2C2VI55-F1
#
_cell.length_a   1.000
_cell.length_b   1.000
_cell.length_c   1.000
_cell.angle_alpha   90.00
_cell.angle_beta   90.00
_cell.angle_gamma   90.00
#
_symmetry.space_group_name_H-M   'P 1'
#
loop_
_entity.id
_entity.type
_entity.pdbx_description
1 polymer ?
#
loop_
_entity_poly.entity_id
_entity_poly.type
_entity_poly.pdbx_seq_one_letter_code
_entity_poly.pdbx_strand_id
1 'polypeptide(L)'
;MKHHHRLIFKALKDAVKWHLIVRNVAEAVTPPKTRKVEMETWDNEQVKIFLDVSKNSSYYPIFLTAINTGMRRGGVLGLRWQDIDFDNNIIYVRQSLQEVKKVGLTFKEPKSGKSRSISITPSLAKELKKYISNN
;
A
#
# COMPACT_ATOMS: atom_id res chain seq x y z
N MET A 1 0.07 -11.06 20.12
CA MET A 1 -0.86 -10.93 21.28
C MET A 1 -1.86 -9.76 21.17
N LYS A 2 -1.47 -8.51 20.87
CA LYS A 2 -2.41 -7.37 20.79
C LYS A 2 -3.58 -7.55 19.81
N HIS A 3 -3.35 -8.15 18.65
CA HIS A 3 -4.40 -8.42 17.68
C HIS A 3 -5.45 -9.41 18.21
N HIS A 4 -5.02 -10.49 18.87
CA HIS A 4 -5.91 -11.46 19.52
C HIS A 4 -6.73 -10.82 20.63
N HIS A 5 -6.09 -10.04 21.52
CA HIS A 5 -6.80 -9.30 22.56
C HIS A 5 -7.86 -8.37 21.97
N ARG A 6 -7.51 -7.60 20.93
CA ARG A 6 -8.46 -6.69 20.25
C ARG A 6 -9.63 -7.44 19.62
N LEU A 7 -9.37 -8.58 18.99
CA LEU A 7 -10.39 -9.42 18.38
C LEU A 7 -11.37 -9.95 19.43
N ILE A 8 -10.84 -10.60 20.47
CA ILE A 8 -11.63 -11.19 21.56
C ILE A 8 -12.45 -10.10 22.26
N PHE A 9 -11.80 -8.99 22.62
CA PHE A 9 -12.47 -7.86 23.26
C PHE A 9 -13.62 -7.32 22.41
N LYS A 10 -13.43 -7.18 21.09
CA LYS A 10 -14.49 -6.69 20.19
C LYS A 10 -15.64 -7.69 20.08
N ALA A 11 -15.34 -8.99 19.93
CA ALA A 11 -16.36 -10.03 19.85
C ALA A 11 -17.22 -10.09 21.12
N LEU A 12 -16.60 -10.06 22.30
CA LEU A 12 -17.31 -10.04 23.58
C LEU A 12 -18.10 -8.75 23.79
N LYS A 13 -17.57 -7.60 23.33
CA LYS A 13 -18.30 -6.33 23.35
C LYS A 13 -19.56 -6.38 22.49
N ASP A 14 -19.50 -7.03 21.33
CA ASP A 14 -20.68 -7.23 20.48
C ASP A 14 -21.67 -8.21 21.12
N ALA A 15 -21.21 -9.28 21.78
CA ALA A 15 -22.07 -10.21 22.51
C ALA A 15 -22.81 -9.55 23.69
N VAL A 16 -22.17 -8.61 24.40
CA VAL A 16 -22.86 -7.78 25.41
C VAL A 16 -23.92 -6.89 24.77
N LYS A 17 -23.59 -6.24 23.65
CA LYS A 17 -24.54 -5.38 22.90
C LYS A 17 -25.76 -6.16 22.41
N TRP A 18 -25.58 -7.43 22.06
CA TRP A 18 -26.66 -8.33 21.65
C TRP A 18 -27.34 -9.05 22.81
N HIS A 19 -26.98 -8.72 24.06
CA HIS A 19 -27.53 -9.34 25.28
C HIS A 19 -27.31 -10.86 25.37
N LEU A 20 -26.30 -11.40 24.68
CA LEU A 20 -25.92 -12.82 24.75
C LEU A 20 -25.13 -13.14 26.02
N ILE A 21 -24.39 -12.15 26.53
CA ILE A 21 -23.66 -12.23 27.80
C ILE A 21 -23.85 -10.92 28.57
N VAL A 22 -23.75 -11.00 29.90
CA VAL A 22 -24.01 -9.86 30.79
C VAL A 22 -22.83 -8.88 30.85
N ARG A 23 -21.60 -9.37 30.66
CA ARG A 23 -20.39 -8.54 30.74
C ARG A 23 -19.28 -9.03 29.82
N ASN A 24 -18.40 -8.12 29.42
CA ASN A 24 -17.22 -8.43 28.63
C ASN A 24 -16.04 -8.77 29.55
N VAL A 25 -15.70 -10.05 29.67
CA VAL A 25 -14.60 -10.50 30.55
C VAL A 25 -13.22 -9.98 30.15
N ALA A 26 -13.03 -9.56 28.90
CA ALA A 26 -11.76 -9.01 28.44
C ALA A 26 -11.49 -7.58 28.97
N GLU A 27 -12.47 -6.92 29.58
CA GLU A 27 -12.27 -5.60 30.25
C GLU A 27 -11.39 -5.69 31.49
N ALA A 28 -11.35 -6.86 32.15
CA ALA A 28 -10.52 -7.08 33.33
C ALA A 28 -9.02 -7.24 32.99
N VAL A 29 -8.66 -7.33 31.71
CA VAL A 29 -7.28 -7.57 31.27
C VAL A 29 -6.71 -6.32 30.62
N THR A 30 -5.49 -5.96 31.02
CA THR A 30 -4.78 -4.85 30.36
C THR A 30 -4.24 -5.32 29.00
N PRO A 31 -4.49 -4.58 27.90
CA PRO A 31 -3.95 -4.94 26.60
C PRO A 31 -2.43 -5.06 26.61
N PRO A 32 -1.84 -6.07 25.93
CA PRO A 32 -0.39 -6.23 25.90
C PRO A 32 0.27 -5.02 25.23
N LYS A 33 1.35 -4.53 25.84
CA LYS A 33 2.14 -3.42 25.30
C LYS A 33 2.74 -3.82 23.95
N THR A 34 2.61 -2.95 22.96
CA THR A 34 3.35 -3.07 21.70
C THR A 34 4.63 -2.29 21.80
N ARG A 35 5.77 -2.96 21.61
CA ARG A 35 7.03 -2.28 21.32
C ARG A 35 6.90 -1.61 19.96
N LYS A 36 7.15 -0.31 19.90
CA LYS A 36 7.35 0.38 18.63
C LYS A 36 8.77 0.06 18.19
N VAL A 37 8.91 -0.54 17.03
CA VAL A 37 10.21 -0.66 16.36
C VAL A 37 10.38 0.61 15.56
N GLU A 38 11.48 1.32 15.77
CA GLU A 38 11.83 2.45 14.91
C GLU A 38 12.16 1.92 13.52
N MET A 39 11.56 2.53 12.50
CA MET A 39 11.86 2.18 11.12
C MET A 39 13.08 2.96 10.68
N GLU A 40 14.11 2.26 10.22
CA GLU A 40 15.19 2.87 9.46
C GLU A 40 14.65 3.27 8.08
N THR A 41 14.78 4.55 7.76
CA THR A 41 14.34 5.13 6.48
C THR A 41 15.53 5.62 5.70
N TRP A 42 15.45 5.53 4.37
CA TRP A 42 16.49 6.09 3.53
C TRP A 42 16.49 7.61 3.56
N ASP A 43 17.69 8.19 3.55
CA ASP A 43 17.87 9.60 3.25
C ASP A 43 17.83 9.86 1.73
N ASN A 44 17.91 11.14 1.35
CA ASN A 44 17.85 11.56 -0.06
C ASN A 44 19.04 11.04 -0.88
N GLU A 45 20.22 10.89 -0.27
CA GLU A 45 21.43 10.44 -0.96
C GLU A 45 21.34 8.94 -1.26
N GLN A 46 20.91 8.15 -0.29
CA GLN A 46 20.64 6.72 -0.45
C GLN A 46 19.58 6.45 -1.51
N VAL A 47 18.48 7.23 -1.51
CA VAL A 47 17.46 7.15 -2.56
C VAL A 47 18.05 7.43 -3.95
N LYS A 48 18.88 8.47 -4.06
CA LYS A 48 19.52 8.84 -5.33
C LYS A 48 20.43 7.72 -5.84
N ILE A 49 21.31 7.20 -4.98
CA ILE A 49 22.21 6.09 -5.31
C ILE A 49 21.42 4.87 -5.80
N PHE A 50 20.35 4.50 -5.09
CA PHE A 50 19.51 3.37 -5.47
C PHE A 50 18.84 3.57 -6.83
N LEU A 51 18.29 4.76 -7.09
CA LEU A 51 17.69 5.07 -8.38
C LEU A 51 18.72 5.07 -9.51
N ASP A 52 19.92 5.59 -9.27
CA ASP A 52 21.00 5.59 -10.27
C ASP A 52 21.43 4.18 -10.65
N VAL A 53 21.61 3.29 -9.67
CA VAL A 53 21.98 1.88 -9.92
C VAL A 53 20.86 1.12 -10.62
N SER A 54 19.59 1.44 -10.33
CA SER A 54 18.45 0.72 -10.89
C SER A 54 18.05 1.17 -12.30
N LYS A 55 18.62 2.24 -12.87
CA LYS A 55 18.24 2.81 -14.20
C LYS A 55 18.14 1.79 -15.34
N ASN A 56 19.04 0.82 -15.36
CA ASN A 56 19.11 -0.21 -16.41
C ASN A 56 18.23 -1.44 -16.13
N SER A 57 17.52 -1.47 -14.99
CA SER A 57 16.61 -2.54 -14.63
C SER A 57 15.23 -2.32 -15.24
N SER A 58 14.57 -3.39 -15.68
CA SER A 58 13.15 -3.37 -16.06
C SER A 58 12.24 -2.93 -14.91
N TYR A 59 12.69 -3.02 -13.65
CA TYR A 59 11.96 -2.58 -12.47
C TYR A 59 12.12 -1.10 -12.15
N TYR A 60 12.96 -0.35 -12.87
CA TYR A 60 13.19 1.07 -12.60
C TYR A 60 11.90 1.92 -12.52
N PRO A 61 10.93 1.80 -13.46
CA PRO A 61 9.69 2.59 -13.39
C PRO A 61 8.88 2.32 -12.12
N ILE A 62 8.95 1.08 -11.60
CA ILE A 62 8.27 0.66 -10.37
C ILE A 62 8.91 1.35 -9.17
N PHE A 63 10.23 1.32 -9.07
CA PHE A 63 10.98 1.95 -7.99
C PHE A 63 10.80 3.46 -7.97
N LEU A 64 10.96 4.10 -9.13
CA LEU A 64 10.81 5.54 -9.31
C LEU A 64 9.41 6.00 -8.89
N THR A 65 8.37 5.27 -9.33
CA THR A 65 6.97 5.56 -8.96
C THR A 65 6.74 5.36 -7.47
N ALA A 66 7.22 4.27 -6.87
CA ALA A 66 7.03 3.98 -5.45
C ALA A 66 7.62 5.07 -4.55
N ILE A 67 8.84 5.52 -4.87
CA ILE A 67 9.56 6.56 -4.12
C ILE A 67 8.86 7.91 -4.24
N ASN A 68 8.42 8.29 -5.45
CA ASN A 68 7.80 9.61 -5.67
C ASN A 68 6.36 9.72 -5.16
N THR A 69 5.61 8.61 -5.08
CA THR A 69 4.17 8.64 -4.79
C THR A 69 3.80 8.10 -3.41
N GLY A 70 4.69 7.34 -2.75
CA GLY A 70 4.38 6.62 -1.52
C GLY A 70 3.25 5.59 -1.69
N MET A 71 2.98 5.15 -2.92
CA MET A 71 1.96 4.14 -3.20
C MET A 71 2.27 2.83 -2.49
N ARG A 72 1.22 2.14 -2.05
CA ARG A 72 1.36 0.77 -1.53
C ARG A 72 1.92 -0.13 -2.64
N ARG A 73 2.84 -1.04 -2.29
CA ARG A 73 3.49 -1.98 -3.23
C ARG A 73 2.52 -2.61 -4.23
N GLY A 74 1.41 -3.17 -3.75
CA GLY A 74 0.42 -3.79 -4.62
C GLY A 74 -0.23 -2.83 -5.63
N GLY A 75 -0.40 -1.56 -5.25
CA GLY A 75 -0.91 -0.52 -6.15
C GLY A 75 0.09 -0.14 -7.23
N VAL A 76 1.39 -0.05 -6.91
CA VAL A 76 2.43 0.21 -7.90
C VAL A 76 2.54 -0.97 -8.88
N LEU A 77 2.57 -2.19 -8.36
CA LEU A 77 2.64 -3.41 -9.18
C LEU A 77 1.35 -3.68 -9.97
N GLY A 78 0.22 -3.10 -9.55
CA GLY A 78 -1.05 -3.18 -10.25
C GLY A 78 -1.27 -2.08 -11.28
N LEU A 79 -0.36 -1.11 -11.37
CA LEU A 79 -0.51 0.05 -12.24
C LEU A 79 -0.34 -0.35 -13.70
N ARG A 80 -1.22 0.16 -14.58
CA ARG A 80 -1.09 0.03 -16.03
C ARG A 80 -0.82 1.38 -16.65
N TRP A 81 -0.25 1.39 -17.85
CA TRP A 81 0.02 2.62 -18.59
C TRP A 81 -1.24 3.47 -18.84
N GLN A 82 -2.38 2.83 -19.15
CA GLN A 82 -3.67 3.51 -19.34
C GLN A 82 -4.21 4.18 -18.06
N ASP A 83 -3.66 3.85 -16.90
CA ASP A 83 -4.06 4.43 -15.62
C ASP A 83 -3.25 5.70 -15.31
N ILE A 84 -2.34 6.13 -16.20
CA ILE A 84 -1.53 7.35 -16.08
C ILE A 84 -2.00 8.37 -17.12
N ASP A 85 -2.47 9.52 -16.62
CA ASP A 85 -2.78 10.69 -17.42
C ASP A 85 -1.54 11.61 -17.44
N PHE A 86 -0.79 11.53 -18.53
CA PHE A 86 0.43 12.28 -18.73
C PHE A 86 0.18 13.76 -19.01
N ASP A 87 -1.01 14.13 -19.48
CA ASP A 87 -1.35 15.52 -19.80
C ASP A 87 -1.65 16.31 -18.52
N ASN A 88 -2.36 15.67 -17.59
CA ASN A 88 -2.70 16.26 -16.30
C ASN A 88 -1.73 15.89 -15.17
N ASN A 89 -0.73 15.04 -15.44
CA ASN A 89 0.20 14.51 -14.43
C ASN A 89 -0.51 13.81 -13.27
N ILE A 90 -1.42 12.88 -13.59
CA ILE A 90 -2.22 12.14 -12.59
C ILE A 90 -2.07 10.63 -12.78
N ILE A 91 -1.83 9.91 -11.68
CA ILE A 91 -1.93 8.45 -11.62
C ILE A 91 -3.28 8.07 -10.99
N TYR A 92 -4.06 7.24 -11.67
CA TYR A 92 -5.29 6.65 -11.16
C TYR A 92 -5.02 5.24 -10.62
N VAL A 93 -5.04 5.06 -9.30
CA VAL A 93 -4.85 3.72 -8.72
C VAL A 93 -6.18 2.97 -8.77
N ARG A 94 -6.37 2.19 -9.84
CA ARG A 94 -7.61 1.45 -10.14
C ARG A 94 -7.60 -0.01 -9.73
N GLN A 95 -6.44 -0.57 -9.42
CA GLN A 95 -6.30 -1.93 -8.94
C GLN A 95 -5.05 -2.10 -8.08
N SER A 96 -4.97 -3.21 -7.37
CA SER A 96 -3.78 -3.65 -6.65
C SER A 96 -3.49 -5.09 -7.01
N LEU A 97 -2.23 -5.40 -7.31
CA LEU A 97 -1.73 -6.76 -7.37
C LEU A 97 -1.51 -7.29 -5.94
N GLN A 98 -1.99 -8.48 -5.67
CA GLN A 98 -1.79 -9.19 -4.41
C GLN A 98 -1.52 -10.67 -4.67
N GLU A 99 -0.82 -11.33 -3.77
CA GLU A 99 -0.64 -12.77 -3.79
C GLU A 99 -1.58 -13.40 -2.77
N VAL A 100 -2.44 -14.31 -3.22
CA VAL A 100 -3.37 -15.04 -2.37
C VAL A 100 -2.95 -16.50 -2.31
N LYS A 101 -2.72 -16.99 -1.09
CA LYS A 101 -2.31 -18.38 -0.85
C LYS A 101 -3.29 -19.34 -1.55
N LYS A 102 -2.76 -20.29 -2.34
CA LYS A 102 -3.49 -21.25 -3.19
C LYS A 102 -4.14 -20.72 -4.49
N VAL A 103 -4.25 -19.40 -4.67
CA VAL A 103 -4.80 -18.79 -5.90
C VAL A 103 -3.69 -18.18 -6.76
N GLY A 104 -2.60 -17.73 -6.14
CA GLY A 104 -1.49 -17.06 -6.82
C GLY A 104 -1.70 -15.56 -6.93
N LEU A 105 -1.15 -14.95 -7.97
CA LEU A 105 -1.25 -13.51 -8.22
C LEU A 105 -2.65 -13.14 -8.69
N THR A 106 -3.27 -12.17 -8.02
CA THR A 106 -4.61 -11.67 -8.32
C THR A 106 -4.60 -10.15 -8.34
N PHE A 107 -5.30 -9.58 -9.31
CA PHE A 107 -5.68 -8.17 -9.28
C PHE A 107 -6.95 -8.00 -8.46
N LYS A 108 -7.01 -6.93 -7.66
CA LYS A 108 -8.18 -6.58 -6.87
C LYS A 108 -8.47 -5.09 -7.00
N GLU A 109 -9.73 -4.76 -7.17
CA GLU A 109 -10.20 -3.39 -7.15
C GLU A 109 -10.04 -2.74 -5.76
N PRO A 110 -9.90 -1.41 -5.67
CA PRO A 110 -9.89 -0.68 -4.42
C PRO A 110 -11.11 -1.05 -3.57
N LYS A 111 -10.89 -1.23 -2.25
CA LYS A 111 -11.91 -1.69 -1.29
C LYS A 111 -13.21 -0.85 -1.26
N SER A 112 -13.22 0.36 -1.82
CA SER A 112 -14.37 1.27 -1.85
C SER A 112 -15.00 1.44 -3.23
N GLY A 113 -14.51 0.75 -4.28
CA GLY A 113 -14.94 0.97 -5.67
C GLY A 113 -14.55 2.34 -6.25
N LYS A 114 -13.96 3.24 -5.46
CA LYS A 114 -13.47 4.54 -5.91
C LYS A 114 -11.97 4.46 -6.20
N SER A 115 -11.58 4.76 -7.44
CA SER A 115 -10.18 4.97 -7.80
C SER A 115 -9.65 6.20 -7.06
N ARG A 116 -8.50 6.06 -6.40
CA ARG A 116 -7.77 7.21 -5.86
C ARG A 116 -6.90 7.81 -6.96
N SER A 117 -6.88 9.12 -7.08
CA SER A 117 -5.92 9.85 -7.92
C SER A 117 -4.72 10.29 -7.08
N ILE A 118 -3.56 10.34 -7.72
CA ILE A 118 -2.31 10.87 -7.15
C ILE A 118 -1.72 11.81 -8.18
N SER A 119 -1.64 13.10 -7.85
CA SER A 119 -0.89 14.06 -8.65
C SER A 119 0.59 13.74 -8.57
N ILE A 120 1.25 13.71 -9.73
CA ILE A 120 2.68 13.44 -9.84
C ILE A 120 3.42 14.66 -10.38
N THR A 121 4.74 14.70 -10.17
CA THR A 121 5.56 15.76 -10.72
C THR A 121 5.70 15.61 -12.24
N PRO A 122 5.82 16.71 -13.00
CA PRO A 122 6.08 16.64 -14.44
C PRO A 122 7.36 15.86 -14.78
N SER A 123 8.35 15.89 -13.89
CA SER A 123 9.59 15.11 -14.02
C SER A 123 9.29 13.60 -14.00
N LEU A 124 8.50 13.12 -13.04
CA LEU A 124 8.10 11.71 -12.99
C LEU A 124 7.32 11.31 -14.24
N ALA A 125 6.33 12.12 -14.64
CA ALA A 125 5.53 11.86 -15.83
C ALA A 125 6.40 11.75 -17.09
N LYS A 126 7.36 12.67 -17.25
CA LYS A 126 8.31 12.66 -18.37
C LYS A 126 9.17 11.41 -18.37
N GLU A 127 9.71 11.00 -17.22
CA GLU A 127 10.52 9.77 -17.13
C GLU A 127 9.69 8.52 -17.46
N LEU A 128 8.49 8.39 -16.88
CA LEU A 128 7.59 7.27 -17.17
C LEU A 128 7.19 7.21 -18.66
N LYS A 129 7.01 8.37 -19.31
CA LYS A 129 6.69 8.45 -20.75
C LYS A 129 7.83 7.94 -21.65
N LYS A 130 9.08 7.94 -21.19
CA LYS A 130 10.19 7.32 -21.94
C LYS A 130 10.08 5.79 -21.93
N TYR A 131 9.66 5.21 -20.81
CA TYR A 131 9.56 3.74 -20.67
C TYR A 131 8.38 3.13 -21.43
N ILE A 132 7.28 3.86 -21.61
CA ILE A 132 6.17 3.42 -22.47
C ILE A 132 6.52 3.51 -23.95
N SER A 133 7.38 4.46 -24.36
CA SER A 133 7.73 4.65 -25.78
C SER A 133 8.83 3.69 -26.27
N ASN A 134 9.56 3.06 -25.34
CA ASN A 134 10.69 2.16 -25.63
C ASN A 134 10.34 0.67 -25.48
N ASN A 135 9.06 0.33 -25.21
CA ASN A 135 8.52 -1.04 -25.18
C ASN A 135 7.40 -1.18 -26.20
#